data_AF-A0A969ZPK0-F1
#
_entry.id   AF-A0A969ZPK0-F1
#
_cell.length_a   1.000
_cell.length_b   1.000
_cell.length_c   1.000
_cell.angle_alpha   90.00
_cell.angle_beta   90.00
_cell.angle_gamma   90.00
#
_symmetry.space_group_name_H-M   'P 1'
#
loop_
_entity.id
_entity.type
_entity.pdbx_description
1 polymer ?
#
loop_
_entity_poly.entity_id
_entity_poly.type
_entity_poly.pdbx_seq_one_letter_code
_entity_poly.pdbx_strand_id
1 'polypeptide(L)'
;MEGNIDEKLLELAKEIVELTGADYTNILPGKDLISGYLYKVSVVPTTIFVNSEGDILKTVVGAKTKDDWIDIIEKVMVEAKNE
;
A
#
# COMPACT_ATOMS: atom_id res chain seq x y z
N MET A 1 -5.80 -13.66 -11.17
CA MET A 1 -5.42 -14.17 -9.83
C MET A 1 -6.69 -14.25 -8.99
N GLU A 2 -7.03 -15.41 -8.44
CA GLU A 2 -8.29 -15.63 -7.71
C GLU A 2 -8.22 -15.28 -6.22
N GLY A 3 -7.07 -14.82 -5.71
CA GLY A 3 -6.87 -14.58 -4.28
C GLY A 3 -6.73 -15.86 -3.44
N ASN A 4 -6.43 -17.00 -4.07
CA ASN A 4 -6.17 -18.25 -3.35
C ASN A 4 -4.86 -18.11 -2.54
N ILE A 5 -4.93 -18.40 -1.24
CA ILE A 5 -3.78 -18.33 -0.33
C ILE A 5 -2.84 -19.49 -0.66
N ASP A 6 -1.60 -19.17 -1.04
CA ASP A 6 -0.50 -20.14 -1.09
C ASP A 6 0.19 -20.13 0.28
N GLU A 7 0.13 -21.26 1.00
CA GLU A 7 0.71 -21.39 2.34
C GLU A 7 2.21 -21.09 2.37
N LYS A 8 2.96 -21.44 1.31
CA LYS A 8 4.41 -21.16 1.26
C LYS A 8 4.68 -19.67 1.11
N LEU A 9 3.89 -18.98 0.30
CA LEU A 9 4.00 -17.52 0.16
C LEU A 9 3.57 -16.79 1.43
N LEU A 10 2.58 -17.33 2.15
CA LEU A 10 2.14 -16.78 3.43
C LEU A 10 3.23 -16.90 4.51
N GLU A 11 3.88 -18.06 4.63
CA GLU A 11 4.98 -18.23 5.59
C GLU A 11 6.19 -17.35 5.24
N LEU A 12 6.54 -17.25 3.95
CA LEU A 12 7.59 -16.33 3.50
C LEU A 12 7.25 -14.87 3.83
N ALA A 13 5.99 -14.46 3.65
CA ALA A 13 5.55 -13.10 3.99
C ALA A 13 5.68 -12.82 5.50
N LYS A 14 5.34 -13.79 6.35
CA LYS A 14 5.50 -13.67 7.81
C LYS A 14 6.97 -13.53 8.22
N GLU A 15 7.85 -14.33 7.62
CA GLU A 15 9.29 -14.24 7.86
C GLU A 15 9.85 -12.85 7.49
N ILE A 16 9.43 -12.30 6.33
CA ILE A 16 9.84 -10.96 5.91
C ILE A 16 9.35 -9.88 6.88
N VAL A 17 8.12 -10.00 7.41
CA VAL A 17 7.59 -9.08 8.41
C VAL A 17 8.42 -9.11 9.70
N GLU A 18 8.76 -10.30 10.20
CA GLU A 18 9.62 -10.47 11.38
C GLU A 18 11.02 -9.87 11.16
N LEU A 19 11.64 -10.13 10.01
CA LEU A 19 12.98 -9.63 9.67
C LEU A 19 13.03 -8.11 9.49
N THR A 20 11.97 -7.50 8.97
CA THR A 20 11.91 -6.06 8.72
C THR A 20 11.43 -5.26 9.94
N GLY A 21 10.80 -5.91 10.92
CA GLY A 21 10.18 -5.26 12.05
C GLY A 21 8.95 -4.42 11.68
N ALA A 22 8.33 -4.71 10.54
CA ALA A 22 7.12 -4.03 10.09
C ALA A 22 5.94 -4.34 11.04
N ASP A 23 5.53 -3.37 11.85
CA ASP A 23 4.49 -3.52 12.87
C ASP A 23 3.11 -3.04 12.43
N TYR A 24 2.99 -2.53 11.20
CA TYR A 24 1.72 -2.14 10.61
C TYR A 24 0.91 -3.34 10.11
N THR A 25 -0.41 -3.16 10.02
CA THR A 25 -1.32 -4.19 9.49
C THR A 25 -0.98 -4.52 8.04
N ASN A 26 -0.67 -5.80 7.80
CA ASN A 26 -0.48 -6.35 6.46
C ASN A 26 -1.79 -7.00 5.98
N ILE A 27 -2.19 -6.71 4.75
CA ILE A 27 -3.47 -7.18 4.18
C ILE A 27 -3.19 -8.19 3.08
N LEU A 28 -3.74 -9.41 3.21
CA LEU A 28 -3.77 -10.37 2.11
C LEU A 28 -4.81 -9.92 1.08
N PRO A 29 -4.42 -9.74 -0.20
CA PRO A 29 -5.34 -9.23 -1.19
C PRO A 29 -6.38 -10.26 -1.60
N GLY A 30 -7.64 -10.01 -1.23
CA GLY A 30 -8.80 -10.76 -1.72
C GLY A 30 -9.18 -10.38 -3.16
N LYS A 31 -10.17 -11.08 -3.72
CA LYS A 31 -10.65 -10.88 -5.11
C LYS A 31 -11.01 -9.43 -5.41
N ASP A 32 -11.68 -8.75 -4.48
CA ASP A 32 -12.16 -7.37 -4.67
C ASP A 32 -11.03 -6.35 -4.72
N LEU A 33 -9.98 -6.52 -3.90
CA LEU A 33 -8.81 -5.64 -3.96
C LEU A 33 -8.01 -5.87 -5.25
N ILE A 34 -7.94 -7.13 -5.70
CA ILE A 34 -7.29 -7.51 -6.96
C ILE A 34 -8.01 -6.88 -8.15
N SER A 35 -9.33 -7.04 -8.24
CA SER A 35 -10.15 -6.57 -9.37
C SER A 35 -10.44 -5.07 -9.30
N GLY A 36 -10.51 -4.48 -8.11
CA GLY A 36 -10.82 -3.06 -7.91
C GLY A 36 -9.61 -2.13 -8.12
N TYR A 37 -8.43 -2.56 -7.67
CA TYR A 37 -7.25 -1.68 -7.67
C TYR A 37 -5.97 -2.36 -8.17
N LEU A 38 -5.59 -3.53 -7.65
CA LEU A 38 -4.23 -4.07 -7.88
C LEU A 38 -3.95 -4.40 -9.34
N TYR A 39 -4.96 -4.73 -10.15
CA TYR A 39 -4.75 -4.95 -11.59
C TYR A 39 -4.19 -3.71 -12.33
N LYS A 40 -4.34 -2.51 -11.77
CA LYS A 40 -3.82 -1.25 -12.32
C LYS A 40 -2.36 -0.99 -11.91
N VAL A 41 -1.84 -1.71 -10.92
CA VAL A 41 -0.49 -1.50 -10.39
C VAL A 41 0.52 -2.16 -11.31
N SER A 42 1.35 -1.35 -11.96
CA SER A 42 2.37 -1.81 -12.90
C SER A 42 3.80 -1.70 -12.36
N VAL A 43 4.01 -1.02 -11.23
CA VAL A 43 5.33 -0.75 -10.64
C VAL A 43 5.32 -1.06 -9.15
N VAL A 44 6.40 -1.64 -8.63
CA VAL A 44 6.57 -1.93 -7.20
C VAL A 44 7.81 -1.19 -6.65
N PRO A 45 7.74 -0.51 -5.49
CA PRO A 45 6.54 -0.29 -4.69
C PRO A 45 5.58 0.74 -5.33
N THR A 46 4.30 0.65 -4.98
CA THR A 46 3.27 1.67 -5.24
C THR A 46 2.56 1.99 -3.92
N THR A 47 2.46 3.27 -3.60
CA THR A 47 1.79 3.77 -2.39
C THR A 47 0.59 4.62 -2.80
N ILE A 48 -0.56 4.37 -2.17
CA ILE A 48 -1.74 5.25 -2.28
C ILE A 48 -2.02 5.93 -0.96
N PHE A 49 -2.51 7.16 -1.06
CA PHE A 49 -3.08 7.90 0.04
C PHE A 49 -4.59 8.00 -0.17
N VAL A 50 -5.34 7.67 0.87
CA VAL A 50 -6.82 7.66 0.84
C VAL A 50 -7.38 8.56 1.94
N ASN A 51 -8.53 9.17 1.70
CA ASN A 51 -9.26 9.95 2.71
C ASN A 51 -10.20 9.04 3.55
N SER A 52 -10.95 9.65 4.46
CA SER A 52 -11.89 8.92 5.33
C SER A 52 -13.09 8.30 4.60
N GLU A 53 -13.40 8.77 3.40
CA GLU A 53 -14.49 8.24 2.55
C GLU A 53 -14.00 7.06 1.67
N GLY A 54 -12.69 6.83 1.63
CA GLY A 54 -12.06 5.79 0.83
C GLY A 54 -11.62 6.25 -0.56
N ASP A 55 -11.70 7.55 -0.86
CA ASP A 55 -11.23 8.10 -2.12
C ASP A 55 -9.70 8.23 -2.13
N ILE A 56 -9.10 7.97 -3.30
CA ILE A 56 -7.66 8.07 -3.50
C ILE A 56 -7.30 9.53 -3.73
N LEU A 57 -6.58 10.11 -2.77
CA LEU A 57 -6.01 11.47 -2.87
C LEU A 57 -4.78 11.51 -3.77
N LYS A 58 -3.91 10.49 -3.64
CA LYS A 58 -2.62 10.47 -4.35
C LYS A 58 -2.11 9.06 -4.57
N THR A 59 -1.44 8.84 -5.71
CA THR A 59 -0.67 7.63 -6.00
C THR A 59 0.79 7.99 -6.24
N VAL A 60 1.72 7.27 -5.60
CA VAL A 60 3.17 7.43 -5.74
C VAL A 60 3.78 6.11 -6.18
N VAL A 61 4.55 6.13 -7.27
CA VAL A 61 5.22 4.94 -7.82
C VAL A 61 6.73 4.98 -7.56
N GLY A 62 7.28 3.80 -7.30
CA GLY A 62 8.70 3.58 -7.04
C GLY A 62 9.13 4.03 -5.64
N ALA A 63 10.31 3.56 -5.23
CA ALA A 63 10.92 3.95 -3.97
C ALA A 63 11.17 5.47 -3.91
N LYS A 64 11.19 6.01 -2.70
CA LYS A 64 11.50 7.41 -2.39
C LYS A 64 12.42 7.47 -1.17
N THR A 65 13.17 8.55 -1.04
CA THR A 65 13.96 8.79 0.17
C THR A 65 13.04 9.14 1.34
N LYS A 66 13.58 9.11 2.57
CA LYS A 66 12.82 9.51 3.76
C LYS A 66 12.32 10.96 3.65
N ASP A 67 13.17 11.87 3.18
CA ASP A 67 12.85 13.29 3.08
C ASP A 67 11.76 13.52 2.01
N ASP A 68 11.87 12.84 0.86
CA ASP A 68 10.80 12.84 -0.15
C ASP A 68 9.46 12.36 0.43
N TRP A 69 9.47 11.33 1.28
CA TRP A 69 8.25 10.82 1.91
C TRP A 69 7.64 11.82 2.87
N ILE A 70 8.44 12.50 3.68
CA ILE A 70 7.96 13.55 4.60
C ILE A 70 7.25 14.64 3.79
N ASP A 71 7.90 15.16 2.74
CA ASP A 71 7.34 16.20 1.89
C ASP A 71 6.04 15.78 1.19
N ILE A 72 5.97 14.52 0.74
CA ILE A 72 4.77 13.97 0.09
C ILE A 72 3.62 13.86 1.09
N ILE A 73 3.89 13.31 2.27
CA ILE A 73 2.89 13.10 3.31
C ILE A 73 2.33 14.44 3.78
N GLU A 74 3.19 15.43 4.05
CA GLU A 74 2.75 16.77 4.48
C GLU A 74 1.80 17.42 3.48
N LYS A 75 2.11 17.32 2.17
CA LYS A 75 1.24 17.85 1.11
C LYS A 75 -0.13 17.16 1.08
N VAL A 76 -0.14 15.83 1.15
CA VAL A 76 -1.39 15.05 1.20
C VAL A 76 -2.21 15.37 2.44
N MET A 77 -1.57 15.55 3.59
CA MET A 77 -2.25 15.91 4.85
C MET A 77 -2.87 17.31 4.81
N VAL A 78 -2.36 18.21 3.99
CA VAL A 78 -2.99 19.52 3.76
C VAL A 78 -4.20 19.38 2.83
N GLU A 79 -4.07 18.61 1.74
CA GLU A 79 -5.17 18.32 0.81
C GLU A 79 -6.36 17.69 1.54
N ALA A 80 -6.12 16.66 2.37
CA ALA A 80 -7.14 15.95 3.15
C ALA A 80 -7.87 16.81 4.19
N LYS A 81 -7.31 17.96 4.59
CA LYS A 81 -7.96 18.89 5.55
C LYS A 81 -8.84 19.93 4.87
N ASN A 82 -8.69 20.09 3.55
CA ASN A 82 -9.45 21.05 2.75
C ASN A 82 -10.66 20.41 2.05
N GLU A 83 -10.86 19.10 2.26
CA GLU A 83 -12.12 18.38 1.99
C GLU A 83 -13.13 18.62 3.12
#